data_AF-A0A5U3E4C1-F1
#
_entry.id   AF-A0A5U3E4C1-F1
#
_cell.length_a   1.000
_cell.length_b   1.000
_cell.length_c   1.000
_cell.angle_alpha   90.00
_cell.angle_beta   90.00
_cell.angle_gamma   90.00
#
_symmetry.space_group_name_H-M   'P 1'
#
loop_
_entity.id
_entity.type
_entity.pdbx_description
1 polymer ?
#
loop_
_entity_poly.entity_id
_entity_poly.type
_entity_poly.pdbx_seq_one_letter_code
_entity_poly.pdbx_strand_id
1 'polypeptide(L)'
;MYQQQYVNKPVTQNEYLMILHHRLECFTSELKIQTENLSRQLTKGGGFDDSDGLSYYTQQIQLATENMNAVQALIDMEKQNAVQNQMYSN
;
A
#
# COMPACT_ATOMS: atom_id res chain seq x y z
N MET A 1 12.13 -3.32 -35.84
CA MET A 1 11.36 -2.52 -34.87
C MET A 1 10.10 -3.28 -34.55
N TYR A 2 9.98 -3.87 -33.37
CA TYR A 2 8.71 -4.42 -32.91
C TYR A 2 7.94 -3.28 -32.23
N GLN A 3 6.89 -2.79 -32.89
CA GLN A 3 5.94 -1.92 -32.23
C GLN A 3 5.26 -2.75 -31.14
N GLN A 4 5.52 -2.41 -29.88
CA GLN A 4 4.72 -2.89 -28.76
C GLN A 4 3.31 -2.32 -28.93
N GLN A 5 2.40 -3.12 -29.48
CA GLN A 5 0.97 -2.88 -29.29
C GLN A 5 0.70 -3.08 -27.79
N TYR A 6 0.67 -1.98 -27.05
CA TYR A 6 0.06 -1.96 -25.73
C TYR A 6 -1.43 -2.25 -25.94
N VAL A 7 -1.80 -3.52 -25.87
CA VAL A 7 -3.19 -3.95 -25.85
C VAL A 7 -3.74 -3.47 -24.50
N ASN A 8 -4.33 -2.27 -24.49
CA ASN A 8 -5.17 -1.80 -23.39
C ASN A 8 -6.43 -2.68 -23.35
N LYS A 9 -6.28 -3.91 -22.82
CA LYS A 9 -7.45 -4.69 -22.44
C LYS A 9 -8.09 -3.95 -21.24
N PRO A 10 -9.42 -3.76 -21.21
CA PRO A 10 -10.07 -3.26 -20.02
C PRO A 10 -9.80 -4.22 -18.85
N VAL A 11 -9.24 -3.70 -17.77
CA VAL A 11 -9.04 -4.46 -16.52
C VAL A 11 -10.42 -4.71 -15.93
N THR A 12 -10.77 -5.98 -15.70
CA THR A 12 -12.03 -6.31 -15.04
C THR A 12 -12.00 -5.87 -13.58
N GLN A 13 -13.16 -5.63 -12.97
CA GLN A 13 -13.23 -5.22 -11.56
C GLN A 13 -12.50 -6.21 -10.63
N ASN A 14 -12.61 -7.51 -10.90
CA ASN A 14 -11.92 -8.55 -10.12
C ASN A 14 -10.40 -8.49 -10.27
N GLU A 15 -9.88 -8.24 -11.49
CA GLU A 15 -8.45 -8.07 -11.71
C GLU A 15 -7.92 -6.82 -11.01
N TYR A 16 -8.70 -5.74 -11.01
CA TYR A 16 -8.35 -4.52 -10.30
C TYR A 16 -8.31 -4.74 -8.77
N LEU A 17 -9.30 -5.41 -8.20
CA LEU A 17 -9.33 -5.78 -6.79
C LEU A 17 -8.14 -6.66 -6.39
N MET A 18 -7.74 -7.64 -7.21
CA MET A 18 -6.54 -8.44 -6.97
C MET A 18 -5.28 -7.57 -6.88
N ILE A 19 -5.13 -6.60 -7.78
CA ILE A 19 -3.98 -5.67 -7.77
C ILE A 19 -3.99 -4.81 -6.50
N LEU A 20 -5.16 -4.29 -6.09
CA LEU A 20 -5.28 -3.50 -4.88
C LEU A 20 -4.94 -4.32 -3.63
N HIS A 21 -5.44 -5.56 -3.52
CA HIS A 21 -5.10 -6.46 -2.42
C HIS A 21 -3.60 -6.76 -2.37
N HIS A 22 -2.97 -7.04 -3.52
CA HIS A 22 -1.53 -7.24 -3.57
C HIS A 22 -0.74 -6.01 -3.10
N ARG A 23 -1.17 -4.80 -3.49
CA ARG A 23 -0.55 -3.55 -3.01
C ARG A 23 -0.70 -3.38 -1.49
N LEU A 24 -1.85 -3.73 -0.93
CA LEU A 24 -2.10 -3.69 0.51
C LEU A 24 -1.13 -4.63 1.26
N GLU A 25 -0.91 -5.83 0.74
CA GLU A 25 0.07 -6.78 1.30
C GLU A 25 1.50 -6.22 1.24
N CYS A 26 1.89 -5.60 0.13
CA CYS A 26 3.19 -4.96 -0.01
C CYS A 26 3.40 -3.86 1.04
N PHE A 27 2.45 -2.94 1.21
CA PHE A 27 2.57 -1.87 2.22
C PHE A 27 2.59 -2.41 3.65
N THR A 28 1.82 -3.46 3.93
CA THR A 28 1.85 -4.12 5.24
C THR A 28 3.22 -4.72 5.53
N SER A 29 3.83 -5.38 4.54
CA SER A 29 5.19 -5.92 4.65
C SER A 29 6.23 -4.82 4.87
N GLU A 30 6.13 -3.72 4.12
CA GLU A 30 7.01 -2.57 4.27
C GLU A 30 6.91 -1.92 5.65
N LEU A 31 5.69 -1.72 6.17
CA LEU A 31 5.46 -1.21 7.53
C LEU A 31 6.14 -2.08 8.59
N LYS A 32 6.05 -3.41 8.45
CA LYS A 32 6.72 -4.34 9.36
C LYS A 32 8.24 -4.13 9.34
N ILE A 33 8.84 -4.07 8.15
CA ILE A 33 10.29 -3.87 8.00
C ILE A 33 10.73 -2.54 8.62
N GLN A 34 10.03 -1.43 8.34
CA GLN A 34 10.43 -0.12 8.87
C GLN A 34 10.23 -0.02 10.38
N THR A 35 9.19 -0.66 10.92
CA THR A 35 8.97 -0.74 12.37
C THR A 35 10.08 -1.54 13.07
N GLU A 36 10.51 -2.65 12.47
CA GLU A 36 11.65 -3.43 12.98
C GLU A 36 12.95 -2.61 12.94
N ASN A 37 13.18 -1.86 11.87
CA ASN A 37 14.36 -0.98 11.75
C ASN A 37 14.34 0.15 12.79
N LEU A 38 13.20 0.80 13.00
CA LEU A 38 13.03 1.83 14.03
C LEU A 38 13.30 1.25 15.42
N SER A 39 12.75 0.07 15.72
CA SER A 39 13.01 -0.63 16.98
C SER A 39 14.50 -0.94 17.19
N ARG A 40 15.21 -1.36 16.13
CA ARG A 40 16.67 -1.56 16.17
C ARG A 40 17.43 -0.27 16.43
N GLN A 41 17.00 0.86 15.90
CA GLN A 41 17.64 2.16 16.16
C GLN A 41 17.44 2.59 17.62
N LEU A 42 16.21 2.45 18.15
CA LEU A 42 15.91 2.77 19.55
C LEU A 42 16.68 1.89 20.54
N THR A 43 16.83 0.59 20.24
CA THR A 43 17.47 -0.40 21.14
C THR A 43 19.00 -0.35 21.14
N LYS A 44 19.63 0.22 20.10
CA LYS A 44 21.09 0.40 20.04
C LYS A 44 21.63 1.43 21.05
N GLY A 45 20.78 2.11 21.81
CA GLY A 45 21.20 3.04 22.87
C GLY A 45 21.84 4.31 22.32
N GLY A 46 21.24 4.89 21.28
CA GLY A 46 21.82 5.96 20.49
C GLY A 46 22.18 7.20 21.30
N GLY A 47 23.43 7.64 21.16
CA GLY A 47 23.84 8.99 21.54
C GLY A 47 23.07 10.01 20.71
N PHE A 48 23.22 11.30 21.07
CA PHE A 48 22.53 12.46 20.48
C PHE A 48 22.64 12.59 18.94
N ASP A 49 23.44 11.74 18.28
CA ASP A 49 23.78 11.72 16.85
C ASP A 49 22.92 10.75 16.00
N ASP A 50 22.12 9.86 16.61
CA ASP A 50 21.27 8.88 15.88
C ASP A 50 19.88 9.43 15.49
N SER A 51 19.67 10.75 15.62
CA SER A 51 18.37 11.40 15.37
C SER A 51 17.89 11.28 13.90
N ASP A 52 18.82 11.21 12.95
CA ASP A 52 18.53 11.09 11.52
C ASP A 52 17.93 9.72 11.17
N GLY A 53 18.43 8.64 11.78
CA GLY A 53 17.92 7.29 11.58
C GLY A 53 16.51 7.11 12.14
N LEU A 54 16.25 7.68 13.32
CA LEU A 54 14.92 7.68 13.93
C LEU A 54 13.91 8.46 13.07
N SER A 55 14.27 9.69 12.69
CA SER A 55 13.42 10.55 11.85
C SER A 55 13.10 9.88 10.51
N TYR A 56 14.10 9.28 9.86
CA TYR A 56 13.94 8.56 8.61
C TYR A 56 12.93 7.43 8.72
N TYR A 57 13.11 6.49 9.66
CA TYR A 57 12.19 5.35 9.77
C TYR A 57 10.78 5.76 10.22
N THR A 58 10.65 6.78 11.06
CA THR A 58 9.34 7.34 11.42
C THR A 58 8.62 7.90 10.18
N GLN A 59 9.32 8.64 9.31
CA GLN A 59 8.72 9.17 8.09
C GLN A 59 8.32 8.07 7.11
N GLN A 60 9.14 7.02 6.95
CA GLN A 60 8.81 5.88 6.09
C GLN A 60 7.57 5.12 6.59
N ILE A 61 7.44 4.94 7.91
CA ILE A 61 6.25 4.33 8.51
C ILE A 61 5.01 5.18 8.24
N GLN A 62 5.11 6.51 8.37
CA GLN A 62 3.99 7.41 8.09
C GLN A 62 3.53 7.30 6.63
N LEU A 63 4.46 7.42 5.68
CA LEU A 63 4.15 7.34 4.24
C LEU A 63 3.53 5.99 3.85
N ALA A 64 4.08 4.88 4.36
CA ALA A 64 3.54 3.55 4.09
C ALA A 64 2.13 3.37 4.70
N THR A 65 1.87 3.95 5.86
CA THR A 65 0.53 3.93 6.50
C THR A 65 -0.49 4.73 5.70
N GLU A 66 -0.13 5.93 5.24
CA GLU A 66 -0.99 6.78 4.41
C GLU A 66 -1.35 6.07 3.09
N ASN A 67 -0.37 5.45 2.44
CA ASN A 67 -0.59 4.69 1.21
C ASN A 67 -1.46 3.43 1.44
N MET A 68 -1.24 2.71 2.55
CA MET A 68 -2.06 1.57 2.93
C MET A 68 -3.53 1.97 3.11
N ASN A 69 -3.78 3.07 3.82
CA ASN A 69 -5.13 3.59 4.05
C ASN A 69 -5.81 4.01 2.73
N ALA A 70 -5.08 4.64 1.82
CA ALA A 70 -5.59 5.01 0.50
C ALA A 70 -5.99 3.77 -0.32
N VAL A 71 -5.17 2.72 -0.33
CA VAL A 71 -5.49 1.46 -1.02
C VAL A 71 -6.69 0.76 -0.38
N GLN A 72 -6.79 0.76 0.95
CA GLN A 72 -7.94 0.19 1.65
C GLN A 72 -9.24 0.93 1.27
N ALA A 73 -9.22 2.26 1.22
CA ALA A 73 -10.37 3.04 0.78
C ALA A 73 -10.80 2.72 -0.67
N LEU A 74 -9.84 2.49 -1.57
CA LEU A 74 -10.14 2.07 -2.95
C LEU A 74 -10.79 0.68 -2.99
N ILE A 75 -10.30 -0.27 -2.18
CA ILE A 75 -10.92 -1.61 -2.06
C ILE A 75 -12.36 -1.50 -1.56
N ASP A 76 -12.60 -0.66 -0.56
CA ASP A 76 -13.93 -0.49 0.03
C ASP A 76 -14.89 0.16 -0.97
N MET A 77 -14.44 1.15 -1.74
CA MET A 77 -15.20 1.77 -2.82
C MET A 77 -15.58 0.73 -3.90
N GLU A 78 -14.63 -0.11 -4.34
CA GLU A 78 -14.91 -1.15 -5.34
C GLU A 78 -15.92 -2.18 -4.83
N LYS A 79 -15.84 -2.58 -3.57
CA LYS A 79 -16.83 -3.47 -2.95
C LYS A 79 -18.22 -2.84 -2.92
N GLN A 80 -18.31 -1.55 -2.59
CA GLN A 80 -19.59 -0.82 -2.61
C GLN A 80 -20.17 -0.72 -4.02
N ASN A 81 -19.33 -0.45 -5.04
CA ASN A 81 -19.75 -0.42 -6.44
C ASN A 81 -20.30 -1.78 -6.89
N ALA A 82 -19.67 -2.88 -6.48
CA ALA A 82 -20.17 -4.23 -6.79
C ALA A 82 -21.56 -4.49 -6.19
N VAL A 83 -21.79 -4.07 -4.94
CA VAL A 83 -23.09 -4.20 -4.27
C VAL A 83 -24.16 -3.32 -4.92
N GLN A 84 -23.83 -2.08 -5.29
CA GLN A 84 -24.77 -1.18 -5.97
C GLN A 84 -25.18 -1.71 -7.34
N ASN A 85 -24.23 -2.21 -8.13
CA ASN A 85 -24.53 -2.80 -9.45
C ASN A 85 -25.46 -4.02 -9.38
N GLN A 86 -25.44 -4.76 -8.27
CA GLN A 86 -26.36 -5.87 -8.03
C GLN A 86 -27.78 -5.41 -7.65
N MET A 87 -27.94 -4.23 -7.04
CA MET A 87 -29.27 -3.67 -6.72
C MET A 87 -29.99 -3.10 -7.95
N TYR A 88 -29.28 -2.58 -8.94
CA TYR A 88 -29.87 -1.99 -10.17
C TYR A 88 -30.05 -2.98 -11.33
N SER A 89 -29.61 -4.24 -11.17
CA SER A 89 -29.73 -5.29 -12.19
C SER A 89 -30.85 -6.31 -11.90
N ASN A 90 -31.65 -6.08 -10.86
CA ASN A 90 -32.89 -6.82 -10.55
C ASN A 90 -34.11 -5.94 -10.82
#